data_AF-A0A5M7C7F4-F1
#
_entry.id   AF-A0A5M7C7F4-F1
#
_cell.length_a   1.000
_cell.length_b   1.000
_cell.length_c   1.000
_cell.angle_alpha   90.00
_cell.angle_beta   90.00
_cell.angle_gamma   90.00
#
_symmetry.space_group_name_H-M   'P 1'
#
loop_
_entity.id
_entity.type
_entity.pdbx_description
1 polymer ?
#
loop_
_entity_poly.entity_id
_entity_poly.type
_entity_poly.pdbx_seq_one_letter_code
_entity_poly.pdbx_strand_id
1 'polypeptide(L)'
;MPPSPGRSGGAQPGRRNRRRRRRLRTVDETSAGGLVVNGREGRAAIIGRLDRKGRLLWSLPKGHIEAGETPEQTAVREVAEETGIIGRVVTAIGTIDYWFVAGNRRIHKTVHHFLLDAVGGELSDEDVEVTEVAWVPLGELDEVLAYADERRLVRRALSLRGDGAGGTSDRLGARPVRGSGTEPG
;
A
#
# COMPACT_ATOMS: atom_id res chain seq x y z
N MET A 1 -4.52 60.98 -66.12
CA MET A 1 -4.01 60.80 -64.75
C MET A 1 -2.55 60.32 -64.80
N PRO A 2 -1.69 60.74 -63.85
CA PRO A 2 -0.21 60.67 -63.86
C PRO A 2 0.39 59.29 -63.41
N PRO A 3 1.74 59.11 -63.35
CA PRO A 3 2.41 57.79 -63.41
C PRO A 3 3.11 57.26 -62.12
N SER A 4 3.46 55.96 -62.11
CA SER A 4 4.57 55.24 -61.38
C SER A 4 4.56 55.19 -59.83
N PRO A 5 5.43 54.40 -59.12
CA PRO A 5 6.07 53.07 -59.34
C PRO A 5 6.07 52.14 -58.07
N GLY A 6 6.72 50.96 -58.12
CA GLY A 6 7.56 50.49 -56.99
C GLY A 6 7.20 49.18 -56.23
N ARG A 7 8.21 48.32 -56.06
CA ARG A 7 8.26 47.04 -55.33
C ARG A 7 8.35 47.20 -53.80
N SER A 8 7.86 46.20 -53.06
CA SER A 8 8.43 45.66 -51.80
C SER A 8 7.59 44.47 -51.35
N GLY A 9 8.09 43.23 -51.21
CA GLY A 9 9.06 42.85 -50.18
C GLY A 9 8.31 42.58 -48.87
N GLY A 10 7.96 41.31 -48.60
CA GLY A 10 7.22 40.94 -47.40
C GLY A 10 7.08 39.44 -47.22
N ALA A 11 8.19 38.76 -46.93
CA ALA A 11 8.17 37.40 -46.43
C ALA A 11 7.75 37.40 -44.94
N GLN A 12 7.00 36.34 -44.58
CA GLN A 12 6.81 35.78 -43.23
C GLN A 12 5.74 36.41 -42.31
N PRO A 13 5.17 35.64 -41.33
CA PRO A 13 5.63 34.34 -40.84
C PRO A 13 4.59 33.22 -40.79
N GLY A 14 5.12 31.99 -40.88
CA GLY A 14 4.36 30.77 -40.64
C GLY A 14 3.63 30.82 -39.31
N ARG A 15 2.33 30.49 -39.36
CA ARG A 15 1.53 30.11 -38.20
C ARG A 15 2.04 28.78 -37.64
N ARG A 16 3.25 28.79 -37.07
CA ARG A 16 3.62 27.86 -36.00
C ARG A 16 2.81 28.31 -34.79
N ASN A 17 1.53 27.94 -34.78
CA ASN A 17 0.74 27.94 -33.57
C ASN A 17 1.36 26.85 -32.69
N ARG A 18 2.43 27.24 -31.99
CA ARG A 18 3.08 26.48 -30.93
C ARG A 18 1.95 26.08 -30.02
N ARG A 19 1.51 24.81 -30.14
CA ARG A 19 0.68 24.13 -29.15
C ARG A 19 1.34 24.45 -27.82
N ARG A 20 0.80 25.42 -27.07
CA ARG A 20 1.16 25.66 -25.69
C ARG A 20 0.84 24.33 -25.03
N ARG A 21 1.84 23.46 -24.89
CA ARG A 21 1.76 22.26 -24.06
C ARG A 21 1.30 22.82 -22.72
N ARG A 22 0.01 22.65 -22.37
CA ARG A 22 -0.51 22.99 -21.05
C ARG A 22 0.40 22.24 -20.10
N ARG A 23 1.34 22.95 -19.46
CA ARG A 23 2.23 22.35 -18.46
C ARG A 23 1.29 21.84 -17.38
N LEU A 24 1.25 20.53 -17.20
CA LEU A 24 0.46 19.92 -16.13
C LEU A 24 0.99 20.48 -14.82
N ARG A 25 0.10 20.91 -13.93
CA ARG A 25 0.50 21.37 -12.60
C ARG A 25 1.05 20.18 -11.83
N THR A 26 2.26 20.31 -11.27
CA THR A 26 2.85 19.25 -10.44
C THR A 26 2.39 19.46 -9.01
N VAL A 27 1.93 18.38 -8.37
CA VAL A 27 1.44 18.38 -6.99
C VAL A 27 2.00 17.15 -6.29
N ASP A 28 2.46 17.30 -5.06
CA ASP A 28 2.84 16.19 -4.20
C ASP A 28 1.63 15.77 -3.34
N GLU A 29 1.45 14.47 -3.19
CA GLU A 29 0.43 13.88 -2.32
C GLU A 29 1.06 12.84 -1.41
N THR A 30 0.77 12.91 -0.12
CA THR A 30 1.26 11.95 0.88
C THR A 30 0.11 11.13 1.45
N SER A 31 0.36 9.85 1.60
CA SER A 31 -0.57 8.85 2.14
C SER A 31 0.13 7.95 3.13
N ALA A 32 -0.66 7.26 3.95
CA ALA A 32 -0.17 6.16 4.76
C ALA A 32 -1.18 5.01 4.79
N GLY A 33 -0.69 3.82 5.12
CA GLY A 33 -1.47 2.59 5.18
C GLY A 33 -0.58 1.42 5.54
N GLY A 34 -0.98 0.20 5.19
CA GLY A 34 -0.16 -0.94 5.58
C GLY A 34 -0.75 -2.32 5.42
N LEU A 35 0.00 -3.29 5.94
CA LEU A 35 -0.40 -4.68 6.04
C LEU A 35 -0.93 -4.94 7.45
N VAL A 36 -2.21 -5.21 7.61
CA VAL A 36 -2.79 -5.67 8.88
C VAL A 36 -2.86 -7.18 8.90
N VAL A 37 -2.31 -7.80 9.95
CA VAL A 37 -2.16 -9.25 10.05
C VAL A 37 -2.90 -9.79 11.26
N ASN A 38 -3.76 -10.77 11.04
CA ASN A 38 -4.23 -11.65 12.09
C ASN A 38 -3.15 -12.73 12.34
N GLY A 39 -2.36 -12.53 13.40
CA GLY A 39 -1.27 -13.44 13.75
C GLY A 39 -1.72 -14.84 14.18
N ARG A 40 -2.96 -15.00 14.66
CA ARG A 40 -3.49 -16.29 15.09
C ARG A 40 -3.90 -17.16 13.90
N GLU A 41 -4.46 -16.53 12.87
CA GLU A 41 -4.96 -17.22 11.68
C GLU A 41 -3.94 -17.27 10.54
N GLY A 42 -2.86 -16.50 10.62
CA GLY A 42 -1.87 -16.42 9.53
C GLY A 42 -2.47 -15.82 8.27
N ARG A 43 -3.27 -14.76 8.42
CA ARG A 43 -3.94 -14.05 7.32
C ARG A 43 -3.73 -12.55 7.41
N ALA A 44 -3.78 -11.86 6.28
CA ALA A 44 -3.79 -10.40 6.21
C ALA A 44 -5.03 -9.89 5.50
N ALA A 45 -5.54 -8.73 5.93
CA ALA A 45 -6.63 -8.07 5.24
C ALA A 45 -6.07 -7.22 4.09
N ILE A 46 -6.70 -7.33 2.93
CA ILE A 46 -6.39 -6.56 1.73
C ILE A 46 -7.69 -6.07 1.10
N ILE A 47 -7.57 -5.06 0.24
CA ILE A 47 -8.71 -4.44 -0.43
C ILE A 47 -8.62 -4.54 -1.94
N GLY A 48 -9.76 -4.77 -2.57
CA GLY A 48 -9.96 -4.84 -4.00
C GLY A 48 -10.61 -3.56 -4.51
N ARG A 49 -10.04 -2.99 -5.58
CA ARG A 49 -10.62 -1.86 -6.31
C ARG A 49 -10.71 -2.14 -7.80
N LEU A 50 -11.77 -1.68 -8.45
CA LEU A 50 -11.91 -1.82 -9.90
C LEU A 50 -11.00 -0.84 -10.64
N ASP A 51 -10.23 -1.35 -11.61
CA ASP A 51 -9.51 -0.50 -12.56
C ASP A 51 -10.44 0.10 -13.63
N ARG A 52 -9.89 0.94 -14.51
CA ARG A 52 -10.64 1.58 -15.60
C ARG A 52 -11.27 0.60 -16.60
N LYS A 53 -10.87 -0.67 -16.57
CA LYS A 53 -11.40 -1.74 -17.41
C LYS A 53 -12.36 -2.66 -16.64
N GLY A 54 -12.71 -2.32 -15.40
CA GLY A 54 -13.57 -3.13 -14.54
C GLY A 54 -12.90 -4.37 -13.98
N ARG A 55 -11.56 -4.43 -13.95
CA ARG A 55 -10.82 -5.55 -13.35
C ARG A 55 -10.57 -5.25 -11.88
N LEU A 56 -10.87 -6.20 -11.00
CA LEU A 56 -10.54 -6.09 -9.58
C LEU A 56 -9.02 -6.20 -9.38
N LEU A 57 -8.45 -5.19 -8.72
CA LEU A 57 -7.04 -5.14 -8.35
C LEU A 57 -6.92 -5.12 -6.83
N TRP A 58 -6.22 -6.11 -6.29
CA TRP A 58 -5.96 -6.23 -4.87
C TRP A 58 -4.71 -5.44 -4.47
N SER A 59 -4.81 -4.72 -3.37
CA SER A 59 -3.76 -3.83 -2.85
C SER A 59 -3.83 -3.72 -1.33
N LEU A 60 -2.79 -3.12 -0.74
CA LEU A 60 -2.81 -2.78 0.68
C LEU A 60 -3.75 -1.59 0.94
N PRO A 61 -4.45 -1.56 2.09
CA PRO A 61 -5.21 -0.40 2.53
C PRO A 61 -4.29 0.81 2.77
N LYS A 62 -4.72 1.98 2.33
CA LYS A 62 -4.00 3.26 2.39
C LYS A 62 -4.85 4.42 1.87
N GLY A 63 -4.79 5.54 2.57
CA GLY A 63 -5.38 6.81 2.12
C GLY A 63 -4.59 8.03 2.59
N HIS A 64 -5.20 9.20 2.51
CA HIS A 64 -4.49 10.48 2.63
C HIS A 64 -4.15 10.81 4.07
N ILE A 65 -2.97 11.39 4.31
CA ILE A 65 -2.65 11.94 5.62
C ILE A 65 -3.48 13.20 5.85
N GLU A 66 -4.25 13.23 6.94
CA GLU A 66 -5.05 14.39 7.32
C GLU A 66 -4.25 15.38 8.18
N ALA A 67 -4.80 16.59 8.33
CA ALA A 67 -4.15 17.65 9.08
C ALA A 67 -4.02 17.27 10.57
N GLY A 68 -2.77 17.17 11.03
CA GLY A 68 -2.45 16.82 12.42
C GLY A 68 -2.22 15.34 12.66
N GLU A 69 -2.37 14.48 11.65
CA GLU A 69 -2.04 13.06 11.75
C GLU A 69 -0.56 12.80 11.49
N THR A 70 0.00 11.86 12.26
CA THR A 70 1.23 11.15 11.91
C THR A 70 0.93 10.07 10.86
N PRO A 71 1.91 9.67 10.03
CA PRO A 71 1.73 8.55 9.09
C PRO A 71 1.23 7.26 9.77
N GLU A 72 1.67 7.00 11.01
CA GLU A 72 1.23 5.86 11.81
C GLU A 72 -0.27 5.96 12.17
N GLN A 73 -0.72 7.14 12.61
CA GLN A 73 -2.13 7.39 12.92
C GLN A 73 -3.01 7.24 11.69
N THR A 74 -2.60 7.84 10.57
CA THR A 74 -3.28 7.67 9.28
C THR A 74 -3.33 6.19 8.90
N ALA A 75 -2.24 5.44 9.01
CA ALA A 75 -2.25 4.03 8.65
C ALA A 75 -3.22 3.19 9.49
N VAL A 76 -3.37 3.48 10.79
CA VAL A 76 -4.36 2.81 11.65
C VAL A 76 -5.79 3.17 11.24
N ARG A 77 -6.06 4.46 11.01
CA ARG A 77 -7.38 4.94 10.59
C ARG A 77 -7.78 4.34 9.25
N GLU A 78 -6.93 4.45 8.24
CA GLU A 78 -7.20 3.98 6.86
C GLU A 78 -7.39 2.46 6.81
N VAL A 79 -6.61 1.68 7.56
CA VAL A 79 -6.85 0.23 7.67
C VAL A 79 -8.22 -0.05 8.27
N ALA A 80 -8.63 0.69 9.31
CA ALA A 80 -9.92 0.50 9.94
C ALA A 80 -11.08 0.92 9.04
N GLU A 81 -10.95 2.03 8.32
CA GLU A 81 -11.97 2.53 7.39
C GLU A 81 -12.14 1.61 6.19
N GLU A 82 -11.03 1.24 5.53
CA GLU A 82 -11.08 0.49 4.27
C GLU A 82 -11.31 -1.02 4.47
N THR A 83 -11.03 -1.58 5.65
CA THR A 83 -11.18 -3.03 5.90
C THR A 83 -12.08 -3.39 7.08
N GLY A 84 -12.49 -2.42 7.91
CA GLY A 84 -13.18 -2.66 9.18
C GLY A 84 -12.30 -3.24 10.31
N ILE A 85 -11.00 -3.43 10.07
CA ILE A 85 -10.10 -4.09 11.03
C ILE A 85 -9.34 -3.06 11.86
N ILE A 86 -9.40 -3.22 13.19
CA ILE A 86 -8.66 -2.37 14.12
C ILE A 86 -7.25 -2.94 14.27
N GLY A 87 -6.27 -2.16 13.82
CA GLY A 87 -4.86 -2.52 13.87
C GLY A 87 -4.07 -1.77 14.94
N ARG A 88 -3.01 -2.39 15.46
CA ARG A 88 -1.95 -1.73 16.24
C ARG A 88 -0.66 -1.78 15.45
N VAL A 89 -0.02 -0.61 15.25
CA VAL A 89 1.27 -0.51 14.55
C VAL A 89 2.34 -1.34 15.27
N VAL A 90 3.09 -2.11 14.48
CA VAL A 90 4.25 -2.89 14.89
C VAL A 90 5.53 -2.18 14.46
N THR A 91 5.65 -1.88 13.16
CA THR A 91 6.84 -1.22 12.59
C THR A 91 6.53 -0.63 11.21
N ALA A 92 7.31 0.37 10.79
CA ALA A 92 7.34 0.79 9.40
C ALA A 92 7.95 -0.33 8.53
N ILE A 93 7.36 -0.59 7.36
CA ILE A 93 7.84 -1.60 6.41
C ILE A 93 8.39 -0.99 5.12
N GLY A 94 8.11 0.29 4.85
CA GLY A 94 8.77 1.06 3.80
C GLY A 94 7.91 2.16 3.22
N THR A 95 8.41 2.76 2.15
CA THR A 95 7.73 3.83 1.41
C THR A 95 7.71 3.46 -0.07
N ILE A 96 6.60 3.75 -0.74
CA ILE A 96 6.48 3.63 -2.19
C ILE A 96 6.18 5.03 -2.74
N ASP A 97 6.95 5.45 -3.73
CA ASP A 97 6.70 6.66 -4.49
C ASP A 97 6.38 6.35 -5.96
N TYR A 98 5.40 7.05 -6.52
CA TYR A 98 5.06 6.91 -7.93
C TYR A 98 4.41 8.16 -8.50
N TRP A 99 4.44 8.27 -9.83
CA TRP A 99 3.88 9.39 -10.56
C TRP A 99 2.64 8.95 -11.34
N PHE A 100 1.56 9.73 -11.25
CA PHE A 100 0.39 9.55 -12.10
C PHE A 100 -0.21 10.88 -12.56
N VAL A 101 -1.14 10.81 -13.51
CA VAL A 101 -1.83 11.99 -14.05
C VAL A 101 -3.32 11.88 -13.77
N ALA A 102 -3.86 12.90 -13.10
CA ALA A 102 -5.29 13.06 -12.85
C ALA A 102 -5.75 14.44 -13.32
N GLY A 103 -6.62 14.48 -14.33
CA GLY A 103 -7.07 15.71 -14.96
C GLY A 103 -5.90 16.51 -15.57
N ASN A 104 -5.68 17.74 -15.09
CA ASN A 104 -4.54 18.57 -15.52
C ASN A 104 -3.31 18.49 -14.59
N ARG A 105 -3.35 17.62 -13.57
CA ARG A 105 -2.30 17.52 -12.56
C ARG A 105 -1.41 16.31 -12.81
N ARG A 106 -0.11 16.51 -12.67
CA ARG A 106 0.88 15.45 -12.52
C ARG A 106 1.12 15.29 -11.02
N ILE A 107 0.73 14.16 -10.47
CA ILE A 107 0.78 13.90 -9.03
C ILE A 107 1.99 13.02 -8.74
N HIS A 108 2.80 13.45 -7.78
CA HIS A 108 3.84 12.64 -7.14
C HIS A 108 3.28 12.10 -5.84
N LYS A 109 2.97 10.81 -5.83
CA LYS A 109 2.40 10.15 -4.66
C LYS A 109 3.52 9.53 -3.84
N THR A 110 3.52 9.78 -2.54
CA THR A 110 4.34 9.07 -1.55
C THR A 110 3.43 8.34 -0.57
N VAL A 111 3.65 7.04 -0.36
CA VAL A 111 2.85 6.22 0.55
C VAL A 111 3.74 5.56 1.60
N HIS A 112 3.53 5.92 2.86
CA HIS A 112 4.18 5.28 4.01
C HIS A 112 3.44 4.02 4.42
N HIS A 113 4.15 2.90 4.50
CA HIS A 113 3.54 1.62 4.83
C HIS A 113 4.04 1.09 6.17
N PHE A 114 3.09 0.57 6.94
CA PHE A 114 3.32 -0.03 8.25
C PHE A 114 2.87 -1.49 8.28
N LEU A 115 3.48 -2.27 9.15
CA LEU A 115 2.94 -3.55 9.60
C LEU A 115 2.07 -3.29 10.82
N LEU A 116 0.86 -3.84 10.82
CA LEU A 116 -0.07 -3.76 11.94
C LEU A 116 -0.46 -5.18 12.38
N ASP A 117 -0.61 -5.38 13.68
CA ASP A 117 -1.29 -6.54 14.23
C ASP A 117 -2.78 -6.24 14.36
N ALA A 118 -3.64 -7.15 13.88
CA ALA A 118 -5.07 -7.06 14.13
C ALA A 118 -5.35 -7.26 15.62
N VAL A 119 -6.05 -6.31 16.24
CA VAL A 119 -6.44 -6.35 17.65
C VAL A 119 -7.95 -6.36 17.87
N GLY A 120 -8.73 -6.17 16.80
CA GLY A 120 -10.19 -6.23 16.82
C GLY A 120 -10.78 -5.82 15.48
N GLY A 121 -12.09 -5.56 15.46
CA GLY A 121 -12.84 -5.24 14.25
C GLY A 121 -13.30 -6.47 13.50
N GLU A 122 -14.14 -6.25 12.50
CA GLU A 122 -14.70 -7.26 11.60
C GLU A 122 -14.52 -6.79 10.16
N LEU A 123 -14.37 -7.74 9.24
CA LEU A 123 -14.12 -7.39 7.85
C LEU A 123 -15.35 -6.65 7.29
N SER A 124 -15.13 -5.45 6.77
CA SER A 124 -16.18 -4.58 6.24
C SER A 124 -15.71 -3.91 4.95
N ASP A 125 -16.57 -3.91 3.94
CA ASP A 125 -16.41 -3.24 2.66
C ASP A 125 -17.29 -1.98 2.56
N GLU A 126 -17.69 -1.41 3.69
CA GLU A 126 -18.56 -0.22 3.76
C GLU A 126 -17.91 1.06 3.21
N ASP A 127 -16.58 1.07 3.03
CA ASP A 127 -15.88 2.18 2.39
C ASP A 127 -16.23 2.27 0.90
N VAL A 128 -16.72 3.43 0.48
CA VAL A 128 -17.12 3.73 -0.91
C VAL A 128 -15.95 3.63 -1.92
N GLU A 129 -14.71 3.78 -1.47
CA GLU A 129 -13.51 3.65 -2.30
C GLU A 129 -13.08 2.20 -2.49
N VAL A 130 -13.71 1.26 -1.79
CA VAL A 130 -13.40 -0.16 -1.78
C VAL A 130 -14.51 -0.95 -2.48
N THR A 131 -14.13 -1.92 -3.30
CA THR A 131 -15.09 -2.82 -3.97
C THR A 131 -15.24 -4.13 -3.22
N GLU A 132 -14.14 -4.65 -2.68
CA GLU A 132 -14.12 -5.90 -1.93
C GLU A 132 -13.04 -5.85 -0.85
N VAL A 133 -13.25 -6.58 0.24
CA VAL A 133 -12.26 -6.77 1.30
C VAL A 133 -12.11 -8.26 1.57
N ALA A 134 -10.87 -8.73 1.72
CA ALA A 134 -10.59 -10.15 1.93
C ALA A 134 -9.49 -10.39 2.97
N TRP A 135 -9.71 -11.40 3.81
CA TRP A 135 -8.63 -12.05 4.55
C TRP A 135 -7.92 -13.06 3.65
N VAL A 136 -6.65 -12.81 3.33
CA VAL A 136 -5.83 -13.67 2.48
C VAL A 136 -4.72 -14.33 3.28
N PRO A 137 -4.46 -15.64 3.11
CA PRO A 137 -3.33 -16.32 3.74
C PRO A 137 -2.00 -15.62 3.43
N LEU A 138 -1.11 -15.50 4.43
CA LEU A 138 0.14 -14.75 4.25
C LEU A 138 1.03 -15.30 3.12
N GLY A 139 0.96 -16.61 2.85
CA GLY A 139 1.69 -17.27 1.77
C GLY A 139 1.17 -16.95 0.36
N GLU A 140 -0.08 -16.48 0.23
CA GLU A 140 -0.73 -16.21 -1.05
C GLU A 140 -0.65 -14.73 -1.47
N LEU A 141 -0.25 -13.84 -0.55
CA LEU A 141 -0.19 -12.39 -0.80
C LEU A 141 0.67 -12.01 -2.01
N ASP A 142 1.73 -12.77 -2.30
CA ASP A 142 2.62 -12.51 -3.43
C ASP A 142 1.96 -12.76 -4.80
N GLU A 143 0.94 -13.63 -4.83
CA GLU A 143 0.21 -13.99 -6.03
C GLU A 143 -1.01 -13.10 -6.22
N VAL A 144 -1.64 -12.68 -5.11
CA VAL A 144 -2.88 -11.91 -5.12
C VAL A 144 -2.63 -10.41 -5.33
N LEU A 145 -1.59 -9.83 -4.73
CA LEU A 145 -1.34 -8.39 -4.81
C LEU A 145 -0.95 -7.95 -6.23
N ALA A 146 -1.66 -6.94 -6.73
CA ALA A 146 -1.49 -6.45 -8.09
C ALA A 146 -0.14 -5.72 -8.29
N TYR A 147 0.40 -5.10 -7.25
CA TYR A 147 1.55 -4.20 -7.36
C TYR A 147 2.85 -4.85 -6.86
N ALA A 148 3.87 -4.86 -7.73
CA ALA A 148 5.17 -5.45 -7.42
C ALA A 148 5.87 -4.82 -6.21
N ASP A 149 5.62 -3.53 -5.95
CA ASP A 149 6.27 -2.79 -4.87
C ASP A 149 5.66 -3.16 -3.52
N GLU A 150 4.33 -3.30 -3.45
CA GLU A 150 3.63 -3.80 -2.27
C GLU A 150 4.06 -5.24 -1.95
N ARG A 151 4.20 -6.10 -2.96
CA ARG A 151 4.72 -7.46 -2.76
C ARG A 151 6.11 -7.47 -2.11
N ARG A 152 7.01 -6.57 -2.54
CA ARG A 152 8.33 -6.42 -1.91
C ARG A 152 8.22 -5.98 -0.45
N LEU A 153 7.32 -5.05 -0.14
CA LEU A 153 7.06 -4.63 1.25
C LEU A 153 6.51 -5.78 2.10
N VAL A 154 5.55 -6.55 1.58
CA VAL A 154 4.97 -7.69 2.29
C VAL A 154 6.02 -8.75 2.57
N ARG A 155 6.86 -9.14 1.59
CA ARG A 155 7.96 -10.10 1.84
C ARG A 155 8.89 -9.62 2.95
N ARG A 156 9.22 -8.32 2.97
CA ARG A 156 10.02 -7.72 4.04
C ARG A 156 9.30 -7.81 5.39
N ALA A 157 8.02 -7.45 5.43
CA ALA A 157 7.19 -7.51 6.65
C ALA A 157 7.10 -8.93 7.22
N LEU A 158 6.89 -9.94 6.37
CA LEU A 158 6.82 -11.34 6.77
C LEU A 158 8.16 -11.86 7.29
N SER A 159 9.27 -11.43 6.69
CA SER A 159 10.62 -11.76 7.18
C SER A 159 10.84 -11.21 8.60
N LEU A 160 10.50 -9.93 8.81
CA LEU A 160 10.61 -9.28 10.14
C LEU A 160 9.77 -9.98 11.22
N ARG A 161 8.60 -10.54 10.85
CA ARG A 161 7.77 -11.32 11.78
C ARG A 161 8.34 -12.72 12.05
N GLY A 162 8.89 -13.37 11.03
CA GLY A 162 9.53 -14.68 11.16
C GLY A 162 10.77 -14.63 12.06
N ASP A 163 11.58 -13.58 11.91
CA ASP A 163 12.78 -13.37 12.73
C ASP A 163 12.45 -13.04 14.21
N GLY A 164 11.27 -12.49 14.48
CA GLY A 164 10.76 -12.21 15.82
C GLY A 164 10.09 -13.40 16.53
N ALA A 165 9.76 -14.48 15.81
CA ALA A 165 9.08 -15.66 16.37
C ALA A 165 10.05 -16.74 16.92
N GLY A 166 11.37 -16.55 16.79
CA GLY A 166 12.40 -17.48 17.27
C GLY A 166 12.83 -17.32 18.74
N GLY A 167 12.07 -16.57 19.55
CA GLY A 167 12.56 -15.98 20.80
C GLY A 167 12.03 -16.55 22.12
N THR A 168 11.43 -17.74 22.21
CA THR A 168 11.29 -18.48 23.49
C THR A 168 11.03 -19.97 23.21
N SER A 169 12.08 -20.73 22.91
CA SER A 169 12.08 -22.18 23.14
C SER A 169 13.51 -22.66 23.30
N ASP A 170 14.01 -22.63 24.53
CA ASP A 170 14.87 -23.71 25.01
C ASP A 170 14.96 -23.69 26.55
N ARG A 171 14.35 -24.69 27.18
CA ARG A 171 15.10 -25.76 27.86
C ARG A 171 14.14 -26.81 28.37
N LEU A 172 14.14 -27.93 27.65
CA LEU A 172 13.79 -29.23 28.20
C LEU A 172 14.65 -29.49 29.45
N GLY A 173 13.98 -29.88 30.53
CA GLY A 173 14.59 -30.41 31.74
C GLY A 173 13.82 -31.62 32.25
N ALA A 174 13.44 -32.55 31.38
CA ALA A 174 12.88 -33.84 31.79
C ALA A 174 13.81 -34.97 31.32
N ARG A 175 14.70 -35.41 32.21
CA ARG A 175 15.42 -36.69 32.06
C ARG A 175 14.55 -37.78 32.69
N PRO A 176 14.19 -38.86 31.98
CA PRO A 176 13.64 -40.03 32.64
C PRO A 176 14.78 -40.81 33.29
N VAL A 177 14.73 -40.95 34.62
CA VAL A 177 15.58 -41.90 35.33
C VAL A 177 14.90 -43.28 35.30
N ARG A 178 15.64 -44.29 34.84
CA ARG A 178 15.25 -45.71 34.92
C ARG A 178 15.60 -46.28 36.30
N GLY A 179 14.65 -46.98 36.92
CA GLY A 179 14.86 -48.34 37.42
C GLY A 179 15.12 -48.55 38.92
N SER A 180 14.15 -49.20 39.59
CA SER A 180 14.29 -50.31 40.56
C SER A 180 12.89 -50.54 41.17
N GLY A 181 12.13 -51.57 40.85
CA GLY A 181 12.37 -52.97 41.22
C GLY A 181 11.90 -53.20 42.67
N THR A 182 10.73 -53.82 42.87
CA THR A 182 10.40 -54.90 43.83
C THR A 182 8.86 -55.07 43.94
N GLU A 183 8.35 -56.23 43.54
CA GLU A 183 7.14 -56.91 44.05
C GLU A 183 7.59 -58.33 44.48
N PRO A 184 6.81 -59.15 45.21
CA PRO A 184 5.68 -58.88 46.12
C PRO A 184 5.86 -59.57 47.50
N GLY A 185 4.94 -59.30 48.42
CA GLY A 185 4.75 -60.02 49.69
C GLY A 185 3.46 -59.59 50.38
#